data_AF-A0A2V0P5W4-F1
#
_entry.id   AF-A0A2V0P5W4-F1
#
_cell.length_a   1.000
_cell.length_b   1.000
_cell.length_c   1.000
_cell.angle_alpha   90.00
_cell.angle_beta   90.00
_cell.angle_gamma   90.00
#
_symmetry.space_group_name_H-M   'P 1'
#
loop_
_entity.id
_entity.type
_entity.pdbx_description
1 polymer ?
#
loop_
_entity_poly.entity_id
_entity_poly.type
_entity_poly.pdbx_seq_one_letter_code
_entity_poly.pdbx_strand_id
1 'polypeptide(L)'
;MAANAAAAGLLAQGQHNHKGALLEAAARLRVAPPPAFQLVDTQGPPHAPTFTVRVVSGAPGGGGAPVSVEGVGTSLKAAEHDAARAMLALPQWAAAGGPNPKGELQELVMKGRLQALGVPSYELPAYESEAWQGPAHLPVFVERVRLRRRAGAAPLAATGEGGSRKAAQAEAARAMLQLLLEVSEAEE
;
A
#
# COMPACT_ATOMS: atom_id res chain seq x y z
N MET A 1 -21.12 6.77 -30.74
CA MET A 1 -21.27 5.88 -29.57
C MET A 1 -20.37 4.68 -29.83
N ALA A 2 -19.28 4.41 -29.12
CA ALA A 2 -18.97 4.65 -27.73
C ALA A 2 -17.49 5.06 -27.57
N ALA A 3 -17.25 6.06 -26.71
CA ALA A 3 -15.94 6.46 -26.23
C ALA A 3 -15.68 5.83 -24.87
N ASN A 4 -14.40 5.65 -24.54
CA ASN A 4 -13.85 5.39 -23.21
C ASN A 4 -14.07 4.02 -22.56
N ALA A 5 -13.16 3.09 -22.89
CA ALA A 5 -12.80 1.98 -22.00
C ALA A 5 -11.27 1.84 -21.83
N ALA A 6 -10.49 2.91 -22.07
CA ALA A 6 -9.03 2.89 -22.09
C ALA A 6 -8.38 3.65 -20.92
N ALA A 7 -9.07 3.78 -19.78
CA ALA A 7 -8.54 4.45 -18.58
C ALA A 7 -8.13 3.47 -17.46
N ALA A 8 -7.78 2.22 -17.80
CA ALA A 8 -7.33 1.22 -16.82
C ALA A 8 -5.79 1.03 -16.80
N GLY A 9 -5.03 1.85 -17.53
CA GLY A 9 -3.60 1.63 -17.76
C GLY A 9 -2.62 2.34 -16.82
N LEU A 10 -3.08 3.19 -15.89
CA LEU A 10 -2.19 4.10 -15.17
C LEU A 10 -2.01 3.78 -13.68
N LEU A 11 -1.77 2.52 -13.35
CA LEU A 11 -1.15 2.16 -12.08
C LEU A 11 -0.18 1.01 -12.32
N ALA A 12 0.92 1.34 -13.01
CA ALA A 12 2.18 0.65 -12.85
C ALA A 12 2.68 0.87 -11.40
N GLN A 13 1.96 0.29 -10.44
CA GLN A 13 2.44 0.14 -9.06
C GLN A 13 3.71 -0.68 -9.17
N GLY A 14 4.83 -0.10 -8.70
CA GLY A 14 6.09 -0.82 -8.55
C GLY A 14 5.79 -2.18 -7.91
N GLN A 15 6.50 -3.23 -8.34
CA GLN A 15 6.30 -4.63 -7.94
C GLN A 15 6.22 -4.79 -6.41
N HIS A 16 5.06 -4.47 -5.84
CA HIS A 16 4.72 -4.72 -4.46
C HIS A 16 4.39 -6.20 -4.44
N ASN A 17 5.17 -6.98 -3.70
CA ASN A 17 4.93 -8.41 -3.53
C ASN A 17 3.60 -8.61 -2.78
N HIS A 18 2.45 -8.55 -3.48
CA HIS A 18 1.12 -8.66 -2.88
C HIS A 18 0.95 -9.96 -2.10
N LYS A 19 1.57 -11.06 -2.58
CA LYS A 19 1.62 -12.32 -1.85
C LYS A 19 2.32 -12.15 -0.49
N GLY A 20 3.49 -11.52 -0.47
CA GLY A 20 4.23 -11.22 0.76
C GLY A 20 3.43 -10.29 1.69
N ALA A 21 2.83 -9.23 1.14
CA ALA A 21 2.02 -8.29 1.90
C ALA A 21 0.79 -8.96 2.54
N LEU A 22 0.10 -9.83 1.81
CA LEU A 22 -1.05 -10.60 2.33
C LEU A 22 -0.62 -11.52 3.47
N LEU A 23 0.53 -12.21 3.34
CA LEU A 23 1.05 -13.09 4.38
C LEU A 23 1.50 -12.32 5.63
N GLU A 24 2.20 -11.18 5.47
CA GLU A 24 2.58 -10.30 6.59
C GLU A 24 1.33 -9.75 7.30
N ALA A 25 0.34 -9.30 6.53
CA ALA A 25 -0.93 -8.82 7.03
C ALA A 25 -1.67 -9.90 7.83
N ALA A 26 -1.74 -11.12 7.30
CA ALA A 26 -2.36 -12.26 7.96
C ALA A 26 -1.67 -12.60 9.29
N ALA A 27 -0.34 -12.64 9.30
CA ALA A 27 0.44 -12.88 10.52
C ALA A 27 0.22 -11.78 11.57
N ARG A 28 0.26 -10.51 11.14
CA ARG A 28 0.03 -9.35 12.00
C ARG A 28 -1.36 -9.34 12.63
N LEU A 29 -2.38 -9.72 11.86
CA LEU A 29 -3.78 -9.77 12.30
C LEU A 29 -4.17 -11.12 12.92
N ARG A 30 -3.20 -12.04 13.07
CA ARG A 30 -3.40 -13.39 13.62
C ARG A 30 -4.55 -14.13 12.93
N VAL A 31 -4.62 -14.01 11.61
CA VAL A 31 -5.65 -14.64 10.80
C VAL A 31 -5.46 -16.15 10.83
N ALA A 32 -6.54 -16.86 11.18
CA ALA A 32 -6.60 -18.32 11.16
C ALA A 32 -7.85 -18.76 10.38
N PRO A 33 -7.73 -19.64 9.38
CA PRO A 33 -6.48 -20.17 8.81
C PRO A 33 -5.68 -19.12 8.01
N PRO A 34 -4.34 -19.26 7.93
CA PRO A 34 -3.51 -18.36 7.12
C PRO A 34 -3.86 -18.49 5.63
N PRO A 35 -3.53 -17.47 4.80
CA PRO A 35 -3.78 -17.51 3.37
C PRO A 35 -3.11 -18.71 2.68
N ALA A 36 -3.91 -19.54 2.03
CA ALA A 36 -3.47 -20.68 1.25
C ALA A 36 -3.78 -20.45 -0.23
N PHE A 37 -2.80 -20.66 -1.11
CA PHE A 37 -2.93 -20.49 -2.55
C PHE A 37 -3.06 -21.84 -3.23
N GLN A 38 -4.01 -21.97 -4.14
CA GLN A 38 -4.30 -23.19 -4.88
C GLN A 38 -4.45 -22.87 -6.38
N LEU A 39 -3.74 -23.61 -7.22
CA LEU A 39 -3.97 -23.60 -8.65
C LEU A 39 -5.34 -24.25 -8.94
N VAL A 40 -6.25 -23.48 -9.55
CA VAL A 40 -7.60 -23.93 -9.90
C VAL A 40 -7.63 -24.43 -11.33
N ASP A 41 -7.03 -23.68 -12.24
CA ASP A 41 -7.09 -23.98 -13.67
C ASP A 41 -5.83 -23.52 -14.41
N THR A 42 -5.54 -24.17 -15.52
CA THR A 42 -4.50 -23.79 -16.49
C THR A 42 -5.05 -23.97 -17.89
N GLN A 43 -5.21 -22.87 -18.60
CA GLN A 43 -5.78 -22.82 -19.95
C GLN A 43 -4.82 -22.19 -20.95
N GLY A 44 -5.15 -22.31 -22.24
CA GLY A 44 -4.41 -21.68 -23.33
C GLY A 44 -3.30 -22.56 -23.93
N PRO A 45 -2.71 -22.13 -25.05
CA PRO A 45 -1.68 -22.89 -25.72
C PRO A 45 -0.36 -22.87 -24.92
N PRO A 46 0.55 -23.83 -25.12
CA PRO A 46 1.82 -23.92 -24.37
C PRO A 46 2.69 -22.65 -24.42
N HIS A 47 2.56 -21.85 -25.48
CA HIS A 47 3.31 -20.59 -25.65
C HIS A 47 2.59 -19.36 -25.06
N ALA A 48 1.34 -19.49 -24.64
CA ALA A 48 0.55 -18.43 -24.00
C ALA A 48 -0.42 -19.00 -22.95
N PRO A 49 0.09 -19.64 -21.90
CA PRO A 49 -0.75 -20.20 -20.85
C PRO A 49 -1.39 -19.11 -19.98
N THR A 50 -2.56 -19.40 -19.47
CA THR A 50 -3.31 -18.62 -18.49
C THR A 50 -3.52 -19.49 -17.25
N PHE A 51 -3.11 -18.99 -16.09
CA PHE A 51 -3.22 -19.68 -14.81
C PHE A 51 -4.28 -18.97 -13.96
N THR A 52 -5.17 -19.74 -13.35
CA THR A 52 -6.13 -19.24 -12.36
C THR A 52 -5.76 -19.79 -11.00
N VAL A 53 -5.51 -18.90 -10.04
CA VAL A 53 -5.16 -19.26 -8.67
C VAL A 53 -6.23 -18.73 -7.73
N ARG A 54 -6.70 -19.59 -6.83
CA ARG A 54 -7.55 -19.20 -5.71
C ARG A 54 -6.71 -19.03 -4.46
N VAL A 55 -6.94 -17.96 -3.73
CA VAL A 55 -6.45 -17.80 -2.36
C VAL A 55 -7.62 -17.94 -1.39
N VAL A 56 -7.43 -18.71 -0.32
CA VAL A 56 -8.41 -18.92 0.76
C VAL A 56 -7.78 -18.52 2.07
N SER A 57 -8.47 -17.71 2.88
CA SER A 57 -7.97 -17.29 4.20
C SER A 57 -9.12 -17.09 5.19
N GLY A 58 -8.84 -17.15 6.49
CA GLY A 58 -9.79 -16.70 7.50
C GLY A 58 -10.11 -15.21 7.41
N ALA A 59 -11.13 -14.76 8.11
CA ALA A 59 -11.41 -13.33 8.26
C ALA A 59 -10.50 -12.69 9.33
N PRO A 60 -9.89 -11.52 9.06
CA PRO A 60 -9.22 -10.75 10.10
C PRO A 60 -10.15 -10.43 11.27
N GLY A 61 -9.67 -10.59 12.50
CA GLY A 61 -10.47 -10.34 13.71
C GLY A 61 -11.16 -11.57 14.32
N GLY A 62 -11.01 -12.76 13.74
CA GLY A 62 -11.37 -14.03 14.40
C GLY A 62 -12.87 -14.18 14.67
N GLY A 63 -13.69 -14.24 13.62
CA GLY A 63 -15.13 -14.48 13.77
C GLY A 63 -15.94 -14.60 12.48
N GLY A 64 -15.29 -14.60 11.32
CA GLY A 64 -15.95 -14.67 10.02
C GLY A 64 -15.71 -15.98 9.28
N ALA A 65 -16.59 -16.30 8.33
CA ALA A 65 -16.40 -17.39 7.40
C ALA A 65 -15.08 -17.20 6.61
N PRO A 66 -14.42 -18.30 6.20
CA PRO A 66 -13.25 -18.21 5.33
C PRO A 66 -13.64 -17.50 4.02
N VAL A 67 -12.75 -16.62 3.59
CA VAL A 67 -12.89 -15.80 2.41
C VAL A 67 -12.00 -16.36 1.33
N SER A 68 -12.51 -16.45 0.11
CA SER A 68 -11.73 -16.86 -1.05
C SER A 68 -11.91 -15.92 -2.21
N VAL A 69 -10.82 -15.65 -2.91
CA VAL A 69 -10.82 -14.90 -4.18
C VAL A 69 -9.89 -15.57 -5.17
N GLU A 70 -10.14 -15.32 -6.44
CA GLU A 70 -9.32 -15.83 -7.54
C GLU A 70 -8.57 -14.70 -8.22
N GLY A 71 -7.40 -15.04 -8.75
CA GLY A 71 -6.61 -14.17 -9.59
C GLY A 71 -6.05 -14.93 -10.78
N VAL A 72 -5.80 -14.19 -11.84
CA VAL A 72 -5.42 -14.74 -13.15
C VAL A 72 -4.09 -14.14 -13.58
N GLY A 73 -3.24 -14.95 -14.22
CA GLY A 73 -1.98 -14.47 -14.76
C GLY A 73 -1.39 -15.38 -15.82
N THR A 74 -0.43 -14.85 -16.57
CA THR A 74 0.32 -15.60 -17.61
C THR A 74 1.39 -16.54 -17.03
N SER A 75 1.54 -16.54 -15.70
CA SER A 75 2.37 -17.48 -14.94
C SER A 75 1.72 -17.75 -13.59
N LEU A 76 2.09 -18.86 -12.95
CA LEU A 76 1.61 -19.19 -11.61
C LEU A 76 1.89 -18.05 -10.60
N LYS A 77 3.09 -17.46 -10.65
CA LYS A 77 3.46 -16.33 -9.79
C LYS A 77 2.61 -15.09 -10.05
N ALA A 78 2.29 -14.79 -11.31
CA ALA A 78 1.43 -13.66 -11.66
C ALA A 78 -0.01 -13.88 -11.18
N ALA A 79 -0.54 -15.09 -11.33
CA ALA A 79 -1.87 -15.44 -10.84
C ALA A 79 -1.96 -15.41 -9.31
N GLU A 80 -0.96 -15.92 -8.59
CA GLU A 80 -0.88 -15.79 -7.12
C GLU A 80 -0.82 -14.32 -6.67
N HIS A 81 -0.03 -13.51 -7.37
CA HIS A 81 0.10 -12.09 -7.09
C HIS A 81 -1.23 -11.36 -7.30
N ASP A 82 -1.94 -11.65 -8.39
CA ASP A 82 -3.25 -11.09 -8.68
C ASP A 82 -4.29 -11.51 -7.64
N ALA A 83 -4.31 -12.78 -7.27
CA ALA A 83 -5.22 -13.31 -6.24
C ALA A 83 -4.97 -12.65 -4.89
N ALA A 84 -3.69 -12.43 -4.53
CA ALA A 84 -3.33 -11.75 -3.30
C ALA A 84 -3.75 -10.27 -3.31
N ARG A 85 -3.57 -9.58 -4.43
CA ARG A 85 -4.04 -8.20 -4.63
C ARG A 85 -5.55 -8.11 -4.46
N ALA A 86 -6.30 -9.02 -5.10
CA ALA A 86 -7.75 -9.08 -4.97
C ALA A 86 -8.19 -9.32 -3.52
N MET A 87 -7.49 -10.17 -2.77
CA MET A 87 -7.80 -10.44 -1.36
C MET A 87 -7.58 -9.19 -0.50
N LEU A 88 -6.45 -8.49 -0.70
CA LEU A 88 -6.10 -7.28 0.05
C LEU A 88 -7.08 -6.12 -0.23
N ALA A 89 -7.72 -6.11 -1.39
CA ALA A 89 -8.73 -5.11 -1.75
C ALA A 89 -10.09 -5.33 -1.06
N LEU A 90 -10.33 -6.50 -0.45
CA LEU A 90 -11.57 -6.76 0.26
C LEU A 90 -11.68 -5.86 1.50
N PRO A 91 -12.88 -5.35 1.85
CA PRO A 91 -13.04 -4.41 2.97
C PRO A 91 -12.45 -4.90 4.30
N GLN A 92 -12.60 -6.19 4.59
CA GLN A 92 -12.07 -6.85 5.78
C GLN A 92 -10.54 -6.97 5.78
N TRP A 93 -9.88 -6.84 4.62
CA TRP A 93 -8.43 -6.87 4.44
C TRP A 93 -7.83 -5.50 4.03
N ALA A 94 -8.65 -4.50 3.70
CA ALA A 94 -8.20 -3.20 3.24
C ALA A 94 -7.34 -2.46 4.29
N ALA A 95 -7.65 -2.62 5.57
CA ALA A 95 -6.82 -2.11 6.68
C ALA A 95 -5.49 -2.90 6.86
N ALA A 96 -5.39 -4.07 6.23
CA ALA A 96 -4.32 -5.04 6.38
C ALA A 96 -3.27 -4.94 5.27
N GLY A 97 -3.74 -4.80 4.02
CA GLY A 97 -2.94 -4.66 2.80
C GLY A 97 -2.81 -3.23 2.28
N GLY A 98 -3.12 -2.23 3.11
CA GLY A 98 -3.10 -0.84 2.71
C GLY A 98 -1.75 -0.39 2.14
N PRO A 99 -1.75 0.70 1.35
CA PRO A 99 -0.53 1.27 0.76
C PRO A 99 0.53 1.44 1.84
N ASN A 100 1.81 1.15 1.53
CA ASN A 100 2.95 1.44 2.39
C ASN A 100 3.37 2.90 2.13
N PRO A 101 2.73 3.86 2.80
CA PRO A 101 2.83 5.26 2.40
C PRO A 101 4.22 5.81 2.74
N LYS A 102 4.87 5.25 3.78
CA LYS A 102 6.26 5.54 4.13
C LYS A 102 7.21 5.09 3.02
N GLY A 103 7.03 3.88 2.50
CA GLY A 103 7.83 3.36 1.39
C GLY A 103 7.61 4.14 0.09
N GLU A 104 6.35 4.46 -0.21
CA GLU A 104 5.96 5.26 -1.37
C GLU A 104 6.58 6.66 -1.32
N LEU A 105 6.43 7.37 -0.20
CA LEU A 105 7.03 8.68 0.04
C LEU A 105 8.55 8.64 -0.12
N GLN A 106 9.21 7.63 0.46
CA GLN A 106 10.65 7.47 0.35
C GLN A 106 11.08 7.22 -1.10
N GLU A 107 10.38 6.36 -1.84
CA GLU A 107 10.67 6.09 -3.25
C GLU A 107 10.48 7.34 -4.12
N LEU A 108 9.39 8.07 -3.92
CA LEU A 108 9.03 9.26 -4.67
C LEU A 108 10.12 10.35 -4.55
N VAL A 109 10.61 10.57 -3.33
CA VAL A 109 11.73 11.47 -3.04
C VAL A 109 13.03 10.95 -3.63
N MET A 110 13.37 9.68 -3.37
CA MET A 110 14.68 9.11 -3.75
C MET A 110 14.86 8.97 -5.27
N LYS A 111 13.78 8.64 -6.00
CA LYS A 111 13.79 8.52 -7.47
C LYS A 111 13.58 9.87 -8.17
N GLY A 112 13.47 10.98 -7.43
CA GLY A 112 13.27 12.31 -8.00
C GLY A 112 11.94 12.49 -8.74
N ARG A 113 10.94 11.62 -8.49
CA ARG A 113 9.65 11.64 -9.19
C ARG A 113 8.82 12.89 -8.86
N LEU A 114 9.10 13.52 -7.73
CA LEU A 114 8.53 14.82 -7.36
C LEU A 114 8.70 15.87 -8.47
N GLN A 115 9.86 15.92 -9.12
CA GLN A 115 10.14 16.90 -10.16
C GLN A 115 9.24 16.73 -11.39
N ALA A 116 8.83 15.49 -11.68
CA ALA A 116 7.89 15.21 -12.77
C ALA A 116 6.46 15.69 -12.48
N LEU A 117 6.14 15.95 -11.20
CA LEU A 117 4.88 16.50 -10.74
C LEU A 117 4.94 18.03 -10.55
N GLY A 118 5.99 18.70 -11.05
CA GLY A 118 6.25 20.11 -10.73
C GLY A 118 6.68 20.35 -9.28
N VAL A 119 6.76 19.29 -8.47
CA VAL A 119 7.11 19.40 -7.06
C VAL A 119 8.64 19.48 -6.91
N PRO A 120 9.14 20.36 -6.04
CA PRO A 120 10.58 20.54 -5.89
C PRO A 120 11.30 19.31 -5.33
N SER A 121 12.61 19.26 -5.52
CA SER A 121 13.44 18.21 -4.93
C SER A 121 13.65 18.41 -3.43
N TYR A 122 13.33 17.38 -2.65
CA TYR A 122 13.53 17.32 -1.21
C TYR A 122 14.62 16.31 -0.82
N GLU A 123 15.18 16.47 0.37
CA GLU A 123 15.96 15.46 1.07
C GLU A 123 15.07 14.30 1.53
N LEU A 124 15.70 13.18 1.90
CA LEU A 124 15.00 11.99 2.35
C LEU A 124 14.07 12.31 3.56
N PRO A 125 12.90 11.65 3.65
CA PRO A 125 11.96 11.90 4.74
C PRO A 125 12.58 11.62 6.11
N ALA A 126 12.54 12.62 7.00
CA ALA A 126 12.93 12.48 8.40
C ALA A 126 11.67 12.30 9.27
N TYR A 127 11.64 11.26 10.10
CA TYR A 127 10.54 11.01 11.04
C TYR A 127 10.98 11.32 12.46
N GLU A 128 10.12 12.02 13.19
CA GLU A 128 10.32 12.41 14.57
C GLU A 128 9.11 11.94 15.38
N SER A 129 9.36 11.22 16.48
CA SER A 129 8.31 10.85 17.42
C SER A 129 7.98 12.04 18.31
N GLU A 130 6.71 12.42 18.37
CA GLU A 130 6.21 13.31 19.42
C GLU A 130 5.82 12.47 20.66
N ALA A 131 5.55 13.13 21.79
CA ALA A 131 5.13 12.42 22.99
C ALA A 131 3.87 11.60 22.70
N TRP A 132 3.84 10.34 23.14
CA TRP A 132 2.65 9.50 23.03
C TRP A 132 1.63 9.93 24.09
N GLN A 133 0.35 9.79 23.76
CA GLN A 133 -0.78 10.20 24.56
C GLN A 133 -1.65 9.00 24.91
N GLY A 134 -2.57 9.15 25.87
CA GLY A 134 -3.54 8.12 26.23
C GLY A 134 -3.07 7.11 27.28
N PRO A 135 -3.96 6.22 27.74
CA PRO A 135 -3.64 5.24 28.77
C PRO A 135 -2.73 4.13 28.22
N ALA A 136 -1.95 3.48 29.10
CA ALA A 136 -0.97 2.46 28.70
C ALA A 136 -1.57 1.28 27.89
N HIS A 137 -2.85 0.99 28.06
CA HIS A 137 -3.58 -0.07 27.34
C HIS A 137 -4.20 0.40 26.01
N LEU A 138 -4.21 1.71 25.75
CA LEU A 138 -4.71 2.33 24.52
C LEU A 138 -3.84 3.54 24.13
N PRO A 139 -2.53 3.33 23.87
CA PRO A 139 -1.63 4.43 23.56
C PRO A 139 -1.93 5.01 22.17
N VAL A 140 -1.85 6.34 22.06
CA VAL A 140 -1.89 7.09 20.81
C VAL A 140 -0.48 7.62 20.56
N PHE A 141 0.16 7.11 19.52
CA PHE A 141 1.46 7.58 19.08
C PHE A 141 1.25 8.69 18.07
N VAL A 142 2.02 9.77 18.20
CA VAL A 142 2.04 10.89 17.28
C VAL A 142 3.42 10.92 16.63
N GLU A 143 3.46 10.87 15.30
CA GLU A 143 4.70 10.89 14.53
C GLU A 143 4.62 12.03 13.51
N ARG A 144 5.73 12.73 13.34
CA ARG A 144 5.86 13.83 12.39
C ARG A 144 6.88 13.47 11.32
N VAL A 145 6.51 13.62 10.06
CA VAL A 145 7.42 13.52 8.92
C VAL A 145 7.79 14.91 8.43
N ARG A 146 9.06 15.10 8.07
CA ARG A 146 9.59 16.34 7.51
C ARG A 146 10.33 16.08 6.20
N LEU A 147 10.07 16.93 5.21
CA LEU A 147 10.83 17.02 3.97
C LEU A 147 11.56 18.36 3.93
N ARG A 148 12.90 18.31 3.94
CA ARG A 148 13.74 19.51 3.79
C ARG A 148 14.04 19.73 2.32
N ARG A 149 13.77 20.92 1.79
CA ARG A 149 14.03 21.22 0.38
C ARG A 149 15.53 21.42 0.15
N ARG A 150 16.06 20.94 -0.97
CA ARG A 150 17.48 21.14 -1.31
C ARG A 150 17.82 22.56 -1.78
N ALA A 151 16.83 23.38 -2.13
CA ALA A 151 17.03 24.75 -2.60
C ALA A 151 15.89 25.69 -2.17
N GLY A 152 16.10 26.53 -1.16
CA GLY A 152 15.45 27.85 -1.03
C GLY A 152 13.95 27.98 -0.68
N ALA A 153 13.15 26.91 -0.53
CA ALA A 153 11.75 27.04 -0.07
C ALA A 153 11.50 26.34 1.27
N ALA A 154 10.35 26.65 1.87
CA ALA A 154 9.98 26.23 3.21
C ALA A 154 9.96 24.69 3.34
N PRO A 155 10.45 24.14 4.47
CA PRO A 155 10.34 22.72 4.74
C PRO A 155 8.86 22.32 4.86
N LEU A 156 8.50 21.18 4.28
CA LEU A 156 7.17 20.59 4.49
C LEU A 156 7.20 19.70 5.72
N ALA A 157 6.09 19.69 6.45
CA ALA A 157 5.90 18.77 7.55
C ALA A 157 4.46 18.31 7.63
N ALA A 158 4.26 17.04 7.97
CA ALA A 158 2.96 16.44 8.23
C ALA A 158 3.02 15.59 9.48
N THR A 159 1.91 15.49 10.20
CA THR A 159 1.79 14.69 11.41
C THR A 159 0.75 13.61 11.20
N GLY A 160 0.96 12.45 11.81
CA GLY A 160 0.01 11.36 11.80
C GLY A 160 -0.04 10.66 13.15
N GLU A 161 -1.21 10.09 13.44
CA GLU A 161 -1.49 9.42 14.70
C GLU A 161 -1.80 7.94 14.48
N GLY A 162 -1.56 7.12 15.50
CA GLY A 162 -1.96 5.72 15.46
C GLY A 162 -1.68 4.94 16.74
N GLY A 163 -2.30 3.77 16.87
CA GLY A 163 -2.10 2.88 18.03
C GLY A 163 -0.70 2.25 18.15
N SER A 164 0.21 2.59 17.23
CA SER A 164 1.63 2.20 17.25
C SER A 164 2.46 3.24 16.50
N ARG A 165 3.76 3.35 16.79
CA ARG A 165 4.68 4.20 16.01
C ARG A 165 4.65 3.89 14.51
N LYS A 166 4.60 2.61 14.12
CA LYS A 166 4.52 2.20 12.69
C LYS A 166 3.24 2.74 12.04
N ALA A 167 2.10 2.66 12.73
CA ALA A 167 0.83 3.17 12.22
C ALA A 167 0.84 4.71 12.12
N ALA A 168 1.34 5.39 13.16
CA ALA A 168 1.46 6.85 13.18
C ALA A 168 2.40 7.37 12.08
N GLN A 169 3.54 6.71 11.84
CA GLN A 169 4.44 7.04 10.73
C GLN A 169 3.78 6.82 9.37
N ALA A 170 2.98 5.76 9.22
CA ALA A 170 2.24 5.53 8.00
C ALA A 170 1.22 6.65 7.75
N GLU A 171 0.50 7.08 8.77
CA GLU A 171 -0.45 8.18 8.66
C GLU A 171 0.23 9.51 8.36
N ALA A 172 1.36 9.79 9.01
CA ALA A 172 2.16 10.99 8.74
C ALA A 172 2.65 11.02 7.28
N ALA A 173 3.06 9.86 6.74
CA ALA A 173 3.48 9.74 5.35
C ALA A 173 2.32 9.96 4.37
N ARG A 174 1.11 9.48 4.68
CA ARG A 174 -0.10 9.75 3.86
C ARG A 174 -0.41 11.23 3.82
N ALA A 175 -0.42 11.88 4.98
CA ALA A 175 -0.65 13.31 5.08
C ALA A 175 0.40 14.11 4.28
N MET A 176 1.67 13.69 4.30
CA MET A 176 2.71 14.30 3.48
C MET A 176 2.50 14.10 1.97
N LEU A 177 2.10 12.90 1.55
CA LEU A 177 1.78 12.64 0.13
C LEU A 177 0.64 13.53 -0.37
N GLN A 178 -0.38 13.77 0.47
CA GLN A 178 -1.46 14.71 0.15
C GLN A 178 -0.95 16.15 0.02
N LEU A 179 -0.15 16.63 0.97
CA LEU A 179 0.46 17.97 0.89
C LEU A 179 1.30 18.16 -0.38
N LEU A 180 2.02 17.11 -0.82
CA LEU A 180 2.81 17.17 -2.04
C LEU A 180 1.96 17.30 -3.31
N LEU A 181 0.76 16.69 -3.32
CA LEU A 181 -0.20 16.86 -4.41
C LEU A 181 -0.76 18.29 -4.41
N GLU A 182 -1.13 18.82 -3.25
CA GLU A 182 -1.62 20.20 -3.15
C GLU A 182 -0.56 21.23 -3.60
N VAL A 183 0.73 20.99 -3.29
CA VAL A 183 1.84 21.82 -3.76
C VAL A 183 2.01 21.73 -5.28
N SER A 184 1.77 20.57 -5.89
CA SER A 184 1.84 20.45 -7.36
C SER A 184 0.76 21.26 -8.08
N GLU A 185 -0.43 21.37 -7.50
CA GLU A 185 -1.55 22.12 -8.08
C GLU A 185 -1.42 23.64 -7.89
N ALA A 186 -0.62 24.09 -6.91
CA ALA A 186 -0.47 25.51 -6.58
C ALA A 186 0.58 26.26 -7.43
N GLU A 187 1.42 25.54 -8.20
CA GLU A 187 2.44 26.15 -9.09
C GLU A 187 2.03 26.16 -10.58
N GLU A 188 0.76 25.87 -10.92
CA GLU A 188 0.17 26.06 -12.26
C GLU A 188 -0.35 27.48 -12.55
#